data_AF-A0A7D5MEV3-F1
#
_entry.id   AF-A0A7D5MEV3-F1
#
_cell.length_a   1.000
_cell.length_b   1.000
_cell.length_c   1.000
_cell.angle_alpha   90.00
_cell.angle_beta   90.00
_cell.angle_gamma   90.00
#
_symmetry.space_group_name_H-M   'P 1'
#
loop_
_entity.id
_entity.type
_entity.pdbx_description
1 polymer ?
#
loop_
_entity_poly.entity_id
_entity_poly.type
_entity_poly.pdbx_seq_one_letter_code
_entity_poly.pdbx_strand_id
1 'polypeptide(L)'
;MQELSELKVLMQRHIFGNDIANTFNPYSRAVFDRLRRCHTIHMGVHQYRCDDKACGHIHLQYHSCGDRHCPHCGGTKRDAWVEDRMSELLPIKYYHVVFTLPSELRSW
;
A
#
# COMPACT_ATOMS: atom_id res chain seq x y z
N MET A 1 10.82 -12.21 5.33
CA MET A 1 11.23 -10.78 5.15
C MET A 1 12.01 -10.54 3.85
N GLN A 2 12.83 -11.49 3.39
CA GLN A 2 13.65 -11.37 2.16
C GLN A 2 12.83 -11.31 0.86
N GLU A 3 11.67 -11.97 0.83
CA GLU A 3 10.79 -12.05 -0.34
C GLU A 3 10.17 -10.69 -0.75
N LEU A 4 9.80 -9.87 0.24
CA LEU A 4 9.18 -8.57 -0.01
C LEU A 4 10.19 -7.57 -0.58
N SER A 5 11.46 -7.60 -0.14
CA SER A 5 12.50 -6.75 -0.73
C SER A 5 12.80 -7.09 -2.19
N GLU A 6 12.75 -8.37 -2.56
CA GLU A 6 12.91 -8.81 -3.94
C GLU A 6 11.75 -8.36 -4.81
N LEU A 7 10.51 -8.46 -4.31
CA LEU A 7 9.32 -7.95 -4.98
C LEU A 7 9.44 -6.45 -5.30
N LYS A 8 9.92 -5.64 -4.35
CA LYS A 8 10.15 -4.20 -4.58
C LYS A 8 11.11 -3.94 -5.73
N VAL A 9 12.23 -4.67 -5.76
CA VAL A 9 13.25 -4.54 -6.80
C VAL A 9 12.67 -4.92 -8.17
N LEU A 10 11.90 -6.01 -8.23
CA LEU A 10 11.24 -6.45 -9.45
C LEU A 10 10.19 -5.43 -9.93
N MET A 11 9.36 -4.90 -9.03
CA MET A 11 8.37 -3.87 -9.37
C MET A 11 9.04 -2.58 -9.87
N GLN A 12 10.13 -2.15 -9.23
CA GLN A 12 10.93 -1.01 -9.67
C GLN A 12 11.51 -1.21 -11.06
N ARG A 13 12.05 -2.40 -11.35
CA ARG A 13 12.69 -2.70 -12.63
C ARG A 13 11.69 -2.88 -13.78
N HIS A 14 10.56 -3.53 -13.53
CA HIS A 14 9.69 -4.02 -14.61
C HIS A 14 8.36 -3.26 -14.74
N ILE A 15 7.85 -2.66 -13.67
CA ILE A 15 6.55 -1.99 -13.68
C ILE A 15 6.73 -0.47 -13.68
N PHE A 16 7.49 0.07 -12.73
CA PHE A 16 7.60 1.53 -12.56
C PHE A 16 8.55 2.22 -13.53
N GLY A 17 9.43 1.47 -14.21
CA GLY A 17 10.33 1.98 -15.24
C GLY A 17 9.78 1.87 -16.66
N ASN A 18 8.56 1.37 -16.85
CA ASN A 18 7.97 1.14 -18.17
C ASN A 18 6.96 2.24 -18.53
N ASP A 19 7.03 2.73 -19.77
CA ASP A 19 6.13 3.76 -20.31
C ASP A 19 4.65 3.32 -20.35
N ILE A 20 4.36 2.02 -20.26
CA ILE A 20 2.99 1.49 -20.09
C ILE A 20 2.30 2.12 -18.88
N ALA A 21 3.05 2.51 -17.83
CA ALA A 21 2.45 3.18 -16.69
C ALA A 21 1.69 4.47 -17.09
N ASN A 22 2.09 5.15 -18.16
CA ASN A 22 1.46 6.38 -18.64
C ASN A 22 0.09 6.16 -19.30
N THR A 23 -0.21 4.93 -19.75
CA THR A 23 -1.48 4.62 -20.41
C THR A 23 -2.62 4.36 -19.43
N PHE A 24 -2.34 4.17 -18.13
CA PHE A 24 -3.38 3.95 -17.13
C PHE A 24 -4.15 5.22 -16.79
N ASN A 25 -5.32 5.08 -16.16
CA ASN A 25 -6.11 6.20 -15.66
C ASN A 25 -5.33 7.04 -14.61
N PRO A 26 -5.73 8.31 -14.38
CA PRO A 26 -5.02 9.21 -13.45
C PRO A 26 -4.83 8.64 -12.04
N TYR A 27 -5.82 7.92 -11.53
CA TYR A 27 -5.75 7.29 -10.22
C TYR A 27 -4.63 6.25 -10.13
N SER A 28 -4.59 5.35 -11.11
CA SER A 28 -3.59 4.27 -11.16
C SER A 28 -2.19 4.84 -11.31
N ARG A 29 -2.02 5.87 -12.15
CA ARG A 29 -0.73 6.59 -12.28
C ARG A 29 -0.26 7.18 -10.96
N ALA A 30 -1.15 7.82 -10.21
CA ALA A 30 -0.82 8.39 -8.91
C ALA A 30 -0.42 7.31 -7.89
N VAL A 31 -1.11 6.16 -7.89
CA VAL A 31 -0.74 4.99 -7.06
C VAL A 31 0.65 4.50 -7.46
N PHE A 32 0.90 4.26 -8.75
CA PHE A 32 2.18 3.74 -9.20
C PHE A 32 3.33 4.71 -8.88
N ASP A 33 3.14 6.02 -9.02
CA ASP A 33 4.17 7.01 -8.69
C ASP A 33 4.45 7.09 -7.17
N ARG A 34 3.46 6.83 -6.31
CA ARG A 34 3.67 6.69 -4.85
C ARG A 34 4.47 5.43 -4.53
N LEU A 35 4.10 4.29 -5.11
CA LEU A 35 4.79 3.01 -4.88
C LEU A 35 6.23 3.06 -5.40
N ARG A 36 6.47 3.68 -6.56
CA ARG A 36 7.82 3.89 -7.12
C ARG A 36 8.75 4.63 -6.16
N ARG A 37 8.24 5.69 -5.51
CA ARG A 37 9.00 6.52 -4.57
C ARG A 37 9.12 5.92 -3.17
N CYS A 38 8.32 4.91 -2.84
CA CYS A 38 8.27 4.32 -1.50
C CYS A 38 9.64 3.81 -1.02
N HIS A 39 10.03 4.17 0.21
CA HIS A 39 11.33 3.82 0.79
C HIS A 39 12.50 4.18 -0.15
N THR A 40 12.48 5.41 -0.66
CA THR A 40 13.59 6.03 -1.39
C THR A 40 13.86 7.41 -0.80
N ILE A 41 14.94 8.06 -1.21
CA ILE A 41 15.28 9.42 -0.76
C ILE A 41 14.17 10.44 -1.04
N HIS A 42 13.34 10.22 -2.07
CA HIS A 42 12.23 11.12 -2.42
C HIS A 42 11.13 11.20 -1.35
N MET A 43 11.07 10.24 -0.43
CA MET A 43 10.10 10.24 0.67
C MET A 43 10.65 10.89 1.95
N GLY A 44 11.95 11.22 1.98
CA GLY A 44 12.64 11.60 3.21
C GLY A 44 13.26 10.41 3.94
N VAL A 45 14.11 10.73 4.92
CA VAL A 45 14.91 9.75 5.65
C VAL A 45 15.11 10.20 7.10
N HIS A 46 15.04 9.27 8.04
CA HIS A 46 15.61 9.44 9.37
C HIS A 46 17.01 8.86 9.38
N GLN A 47 17.96 9.65 9.88
CA GLN A 47 19.32 9.21 10.10
C GLN A 47 19.54 8.93 11.58
N TYR A 48 19.91 7.70 11.89
CA TYR A 48 20.28 7.26 13.23
C TYR A 48 21.78 7.10 13.29
N ARG A 49 22.37 7.46 14.43
CA ARG A 49 23.79 7.25 14.71
C ARG A 49 23.91 6.49 16.02
N CYS A 50 24.73 5.45 16.04
CA CYS A 50 25.10 4.77 17.27
C CYS A 50 25.83 5.75 18.20
N ASP A 51 25.41 5.80 19.45
CA ASP A 51 25.95 6.66 20.51
C ASP A 51 27.28 6.13 21.09
N ASP A 52 27.60 4.85 20.86
CA ASP A 52 28.92 4.31 21.13
C ASP A 52 29.98 5.01 20.27
N LYS A 53 30.90 5.69 20.98
CA LYS A 53 32.01 6.46 20.42
C LYS A 53 32.98 5.60 19.58
N ALA A 54 33.10 4.30 19.87
CA ALA A 54 33.95 3.40 19.10
C ALA A 54 33.25 2.85 17.84
N CYS A 55 31.91 2.78 17.84
CA CYS A 55 31.14 2.25 16.72
C CYS A 55 30.80 3.33 15.68
N GLY A 56 30.11 4.41 16.10
CA GLY A 56 29.72 5.53 15.22
C GLY A 56 28.84 5.17 14.02
N HIS A 57 28.32 3.93 13.93
CA HIS A 57 27.55 3.43 12.79
C HIS A 57 26.35 4.33 12.47
N ILE A 58 26.12 4.56 11.16
CA ILE A 58 25.00 5.36 10.65
C ILE A 58 24.00 4.44 9.97
N HIS A 59 22.76 4.48 10.44
CA HIS A 59 21.64 3.77 9.83
C HIS A 59 20.66 4.77 9.22
N LEU A 60 20.28 4.55 7.96
CA LEU A 60 19.29 5.35 7.24
C LEU A 60 17.98 4.60 7.11
N GLN A 61 16.91 5.19 7.62
CA GLN A 61 15.55 4.66 7.48
C GLN A 61 14.73 5.55 6.57
N TYR A 62 14.45 5.07 5.35
CA TYR A 62 13.62 5.78 4.39
C TYR A 62 12.13 5.69 4.74
N HIS A 63 11.41 6.79 4.56
CA HIS A 63 9.99 6.87 4.91
C HIS A 63 9.10 6.06 3.95
N SER A 64 7.99 5.57 4.49
CA SER A 64 6.99 4.74 3.80
C SER A 64 6.00 5.62 2.99
N CYS A 65 5.44 5.13 1.88
CA CYS A 65 4.46 5.90 1.10
C CYS A 65 3.04 5.91 1.68
N GLY A 66 2.74 5.03 2.64
CA GLY A 66 1.43 4.92 3.30
C GLY A 66 0.28 4.42 2.40
N ASP A 67 0.56 4.08 1.14
CA ASP A 67 -0.47 3.68 0.19
C ASP A 67 -0.97 2.25 0.46
N ARG A 68 -2.29 2.04 0.39
CA ARG A 68 -2.94 0.74 0.61
C ARG A 68 -2.58 -0.33 -0.42
N HIS A 69 -2.09 0.05 -1.59
CA HIS A 69 -1.65 -0.88 -2.63
C HIS A 69 -0.17 -1.25 -2.48
N CYS A 70 0.59 -0.55 -1.63
CA CYS A 70 1.99 -0.87 -1.42
C CYS A 70 2.13 -2.09 -0.51
N PRO A 71 2.78 -3.18 -0.96
CA PRO A 71 2.93 -4.41 -0.17
C PRO A 71 3.79 -4.21 1.09
N HIS A 72 4.59 -3.15 1.16
CA HIS A 72 5.40 -2.80 2.34
C HIS A 72 4.73 -1.84 3.31
N CYS A 73 3.64 -1.18 2.90
CA CYS A 73 3.00 -0.13 3.69
C CYS A 73 1.59 -0.56 4.09
N GLY A 74 0.58 -0.09 3.34
CA GLY A 74 -0.81 -0.37 3.66
C GLY A 74 -1.33 -1.71 3.14
N GLY A 75 -0.60 -2.38 2.24
CA GLY A 75 -1.01 -3.66 1.64
C GLY A 75 -1.21 -4.75 2.69
N THR A 76 -0.23 -5.00 3.55
CA THR A 76 -0.35 -6.02 4.60
C THR A 76 -1.50 -5.72 5.57
N LYS A 77 -1.72 -4.45 5.92
CA LYS A 77 -2.84 -4.04 6.78
C LYS A 77 -4.19 -4.26 6.10
N ARG A 78 -4.29 -3.97 4.79
CA ARG A 78 -5.47 -4.26 3.98
C ARG A 78 -5.72 -5.76 3.95
N ASP A 79 -4.69 -6.56 3.72
CA ASP A 79 -4.82 -8.01 3.59
C ASP A 79 -5.28 -8.64 4.91
N ALA A 80 -4.68 -8.26 6.03
CA ALA A 80 -5.15 -8.66 7.36
C ALA A 80 -6.60 -8.24 7.62
N TRP A 81 -6.97 -7.00 7.25
CA TRP A 81 -8.36 -6.55 7.39
C TRP A 81 -9.33 -7.36 6.53
N VAL A 82 -8.94 -7.71 5.29
CA VAL A 82 -9.76 -8.56 4.41
C VAL A 82 -9.92 -9.94 5.04
N GLU A 83 -8.85 -10.56 5.52
CA GLU A 83 -8.90 -11.88 6.18
C GLU A 83 -9.82 -11.84 7.40
N ASP A 84 -9.72 -10.81 8.25
CA ASP A 84 -10.60 -10.62 9.39
C ASP A 84 -12.07 -10.51 8.97
N ARG A 85 -12.38 -9.71 7.94
CA ARG A 85 -13.76 -9.58 7.42
C ARG A 85 -14.26 -10.88 6.81
N MET A 86 -13.40 -11.61 6.10
CA MET A 86 -13.74 -12.89 5.51
C MET A 86 -14.03 -13.95 6.58
N SER A 87 -13.36 -13.89 7.73
CA SER A 87 -13.59 -14.80 8.86
C SER A 87 -14.97 -14.64 9.51
N GLU A 88 -15.60 -13.47 9.36
CA GLU A 88 -16.95 -13.19 9.86
C GLU A 88 -18.05 -13.70 8.94
N LEU A 89 -17.71 -14.11 7.71
CA LEU A 89 -18.68 -14.59 6.74
C LEU A 89 -19.18 -15.99 7.13
N LEU A 90 -20.50 -16.14 7.12
CA LEU A 90 -21.14 -17.43 7.29
C LEU A 90 -20.99 -18.24 5.99
N PRO A 91 -20.89 -19.58 6.06
CA PRO A 91 -20.77 -20.45 4.89
C PRO A 91 -22.12 -20.62 4.16
N ILE A 92 -22.75 -19.51 3.79
CA ILE A 92 -24.05 -19.42 3.14
C ILE A 92 -23.97 -18.56 1.87
N LYS A 93 -25.02 -18.57 1.07
CA LYS A 93 -25.10 -17.73 -0.13
C LYS A 93 -25.43 -16.29 0.25
N TYR A 94 -24.61 -15.36 -0.23
CA TYR A 94 -24.84 -13.92 -0.11
C TYR A 94 -25.51 -13.39 -1.38
N TYR A 95 -26.47 -12.48 -1.22
CA TYR A 95 -27.14 -11.79 -2.31
C TYR A 95 -26.99 -10.29 -2.11
N HIS A 96 -26.44 -9.58 -3.09
CA HIS A 96 -26.38 -8.12 -3.07
C HIS A 96 -27.69 -7.57 -3.66
N VAL A 97 -28.51 -6.96 -2.82
CA VAL A 97 -29.80 -6.37 -3.22
C VAL A 97 -29.66 -4.85 -3.16
N VAL A 98 -29.85 -4.19 -4.30
CA VAL A 98 -29.92 -2.73 -4.39
C VAL A 98 -31.36 -2.35 -4.68
N PHE A 99 -31.93 -1.46 -3.86
CA PHE A 99 -33.28 -0.94 -4.07
C PHE A 99 -33.34 0.54 -3.69
N THR A 100 -34.23 1.26 -4.35
CA THR A 100 -34.52 2.66 -4.02
C THR A 100 -35.47 2.70 -2.83
N LEU A 101 -35.13 3.47 -1.80
CA LEU A 101 -36.01 3.67 -0.65
C LEU A 101 -37.31 4.38 -1.12
N PRO A 102 -38.51 3.83 -0.84
CA PRO A 102 -39.79 4.46 -1.17
C PRO A 102 -39.90 5.90 -0.63
N SER A 103 -40.68 6.75 -1.31
CA SER A 103 -40.89 8.16 -0.93
C SER A 103 -41.41 8.32 0.50
N GLU A 104 -42.26 7.42 0.93
CA GLU A 104 -42.98 7.44 2.20
C GLU A 104 -42.04 7.16 3.38
N LEU A 105 -40.90 6.50 3.13
CA LEU A 105 -39.87 6.20 4.11
C LEU A 105 -38.70 7.19 4.10
N ARG A 106 -38.72 8.17 3.19
CA ARG A 106 -37.74 9.27 3.13
C ARG A 106 -38.19 10.40 4.07
N SER A 107 -38.25 10.14 5.37
CA SER A 107 -38.53 11.17 6.39
C SER A 107 -37.24 11.92 6.75
N TRP A 108 -36.83 12.84 5.87
CA TRP A 108 -35.77 13.81 6.15
C TRP A 108 -36.21 15.18 5.65
#